data_AF-A0A165STI9-F1
#
_entry.id   AF-A0A165STI9-F1
#
_cell.length_a   1.000
_cell.length_b   1.000
_cell.length_c   1.000
_cell.angle_alpha   90.00
_cell.angle_beta   90.00
_cell.angle_gamma   90.00
#
_symmetry.space_group_name_H-M   'P 1'
#
loop_
_entity.id
_entity.type
_entity.pdbx_description
1 polymer ?
#
loop_
_entity_poly.entity_id
_entity_poly.type
_entity_poly.pdbx_seq_one_letter_code
_entity_poly.pdbx_strand_id
1 'polypeptide(L)'
;MHAPNVNKIYALLRKSDSGRSPLDRQREAFGTRSVDPVMLNSDKLELLESVLTEPHSIPTITHVNRLQIRSTVSHVVHLGWNINRTVPLKTFEPDVCGLRALIDLAATARIGKPARLVYASSVAIFRREFSDAVLRSCFSELEYVLDKRSPIAESALLNPNISLSSGYPESKWVSERLLELAMEKIPGFSATTVRIHQLTGGLNGAWKSTEWFPAMVSASVVLGCFPTGNDSVSWLPADVAATAMLDILNCRDSVLHLRHPMPIAWNDMAIPLAQLLDVTTVPFPEWLACLEREWKAQGVRPVSPYLVSAFRTMHIYQSACPPEHPARGITKSNGIFPMLSIDKAISASWTLQDPQLRQDDFVRWFNYWRHVDHLPN
;
A
#
# COMPACT_ATOMS: atom_id res chain seq x y z
N MET A 1 18.85 -5.54 -8.04
CA MET A 1 20.07 -6.26 -8.45
C MET A 1 20.54 -5.87 -9.84
N HIS A 2 19.64 -5.82 -10.82
CA HIS A 2 19.95 -5.48 -12.21
C HIS A 2 20.17 -3.98 -12.50
N ALA A 3 19.81 -3.09 -11.59
CA ALA A 3 20.07 -1.65 -11.76
C ALA A 3 21.59 -1.40 -11.86
N PRO A 4 22.12 -0.96 -13.02
CA PRO A 4 23.55 -0.83 -13.24
C PRO A 4 24.17 0.23 -12.33
N ASN A 5 23.40 1.28 -12.01
CA ASN A 5 23.83 2.42 -11.20
C ASN A 5 23.76 2.17 -9.68
N VAL A 6 23.43 0.95 -9.25
CA VAL A 6 23.40 0.57 -7.82
C VAL A 6 24.61 -0.30 -7.51
N ASN A 7 25.50 0.21 -6.66
CA ASN A 7 26.74 -0.48 -6.28
C ASN A 7 26.53 -1.47 -5.12
N LYS A 8 25.74 -1.08 -4.11
CA LYS A 8 25.46 -1.87 -2.91
C LYS A 8 24.03 -1.60 -2.42
N ILE A 9 23.39 -2.62 -1.86
CA ILE A 9 22.04 -2.60 -1.29
C ILE A 9 22.15 -3.17 0.12
N TYR A 10 21.85 -2.34 1.10
CA TYR A 10 21.69 -2.75 2.49
C TYR A 10 20.19 -2.98 2.75
N ALA A 11 19.78 -4.23 2.90
CA ALA A 11 18.39 -4.57 3.21
C ALA A 11 18.25 -4.77 4.72
N LEU A 12 17.57 -3.82 5.38
CA LEU A 12 17.32 -3.88 6.82
C LEU A 12 16.09 -4.74 7.10
N LEU A 13 16.27 -5.80 7.88
CA LEU A 13 15.24 -6.76 8.24
C LEU A 13 15.07 -6.77 9.76
N ARG A 14 13.82 -6.77 10.25
CA ARG A 14 13.55 -6.91 11.69
C ARG A 14 14.12 -8.23 12.20
N LYS A 15 14.56 -8.27 13.47
CA LYS A 15 14.93 -9.52 14.13
C LYS A 15 13.77 -10.52 14.09
N SER A 16 14.10 -11.80 13.95
CA SER A 16 13.09 -12.86 13.94
C SER A 16 12.76 -13.31 15.36
N ASP A 17 11.49 -13.26 15.75
CA ASP A 17 11.05 -13.82 17.05
C ASP A 17 11.28 -15.34 17.13
N SER A 18 11.28 -16.01 15.97
CA SER A 18 11.55 -17.45 15.83
C SER A 18 13.02 -17.81 15.63
N GLY A 19 13.95 -16.85 15.76
CA GLY A 19 15.39 -17.08 15.62
C GLY A 19 15.89 -17.40 14.20
N ARG A 20 15.01 -17.37 13.19
CA ARG A 20 15.36 -17.63 11.78
C ARG A 20 16.24 -16.53 11.20
N SER A 21 17.26 -16.93 10.43
CA SER A 21 18.19 -16.00 9.82
C SER A 21 17.51 -15.06 8.81
N PRO A 22 18.06 -13.85 8.56
CA PRO A 22 17.58 -12.96 7.51
C PRO A 22 17.55 -13.61 6.12
N LEU A 23 18.57 -14.41 5.80
CA LEU A 23 18.69 -15.08 4.52
C LEU A 23 17.56 -16.09 4.30
N ASP A 24 17.25 -16.92 5.30
CA ASP A 24 16.21 -17.92 5.20
C ASP A 24 14.82 -17.30 5.05
N ARG A 25 14.55 -16.22 5.80
CA ARG A 25 13.29 -15.47 5.71
C ARG A 25 13.15 -14.79 4.35
N GLN A 26 14.24 -14.23 3.81
CA GLN A 26 14.22 -13.59 2.50
C GLN A 26 14.08 -14.61 1.36
N ARG A 27 14.72 -15.78 1.48
CA ARG A 27 14.58 -16.89 0.52
C ARG A 27 13.15 -17.41 0.46
N GLU A 28 12.51 -17.60 1.59
CA GLU A 28 11.08 -17.94 1.65
C GLU A 28 10.22 -16.85 1.01
N ALA A 29 10.43 -15.58 1.38
CA ALA A 29 9.68 -14.47 0.83
C ALA A 29 9.79 -14.33 -0.70
N PHE A 30 10.97 -14.64 -1.26
CA PHE A 30 11.22 -14.70 -2.70
C PHE A 30 10.50 -15.88 -3.34
N GLY A 31 10.62 -17.08 -2.76
CA GLY A 31 9.92 -18.28 -3.21
C GLY A 31 8.41 -18.11 -3.29
N THR A 32 7.77 -17.60 -2.23
CA THR A 32 6.31 -17.37 -2.19
C THR A 32 5.84 -16.43 -3.30
N ARG A 33 6.69 -15.51 -3.77
CA ARG A 33 6.36 -14.50 -4.78
C ARG A 33 6.96 -14.80 -6.16
N SER A 34 7.55 -15.98 -6.34
CA SER A 34 8.27 -16.38 -7.55
C SER A 34 9.34 -15.38 -8.01
N VAL A 35 9.97 -14.71 -7.04
CA VAL A 35 11.18 -13.91 -7.30
C VAL A 35 12.37 -14.87 -7.27
N ASP A 36 13.26 -14.76 -8.25
CA ASP A 36 14.41 -15.65 -8.37
C ASP A 36 15.31 -15.58 -7.11
N PRO A 37 15.45 -16.69 -6.34
CA PRO A 37 16.28 -16.72 -5.14
C PRO A 37 17.77 -16.53 -5.44
N VAL A 38 18.23 -16.73 -6.69
CA VAL A 38 19.63 -16.47 -7.09
C VAL A 38 20.03 -15.02 -6.79
N MET A 39 19.08 -14.08 -6.82
CA MET A 39 19.31 -12.68 -6.49
C MET A 39 19.85 -12.47 -5.06
N LEU A 40 19.61 -13.41 -4.15
CA LEU A 40 20.11 -13.35 -2.77
C LEU A 40 21.62 -13.59 -2.66
N ASN A 41 22.22 -14.19 -3.69
CA ASN A 41 23.65 -14.52 -3.71
C ASN A 41 24.52 -13.41 -4.30
N SER A 42 23.95 -12.29 -4.74
CA SER A 42 24.75 -11.26 -5.40
C SER A 42 25.54 -10.42 -4.38
N ASP A 43 26.80 -10.14 -4.71
CA ASP A 43 27.72 -9.30 -3.94
C ASP A 43 27.20 -7.89 -3.63
N LYS A 44 26.30 -7.38 -4.48
CA LYS A 44 25.62 -6.09 -4.25
C LYS A 44 24.69 -6.11 -3.04
N LEU A 45 24.20 -7.26 -2.57
CA LEU A 45 23.22 -7.34 -1.48
C LEU A 45 23.89 -7.64 -0.15
N GLU A 46 23.45 -6.94 0.89
CA GLU A 46 23.81 -7.24 2.28
C GLU A 46 22.54 -7.19 3.13
N LEU A 47 22.21 -8.33 3.75
CA LEU A 47 21.07 -8.46 4.63
C LEU A 47 21.51 -8.15 6.06
N LEU A 48 20.87 -7.16 6.69
CA LEU A 48 21.22 -6.72 8.04
C LEU A 48 20.01 -6.83 8.96
N GLU A 49 20.21 -7.39 10.15
CA GLU A 49 19.18 -7.30 11.19
C GLU A 49 19.21 -5.94 11.88
N SER A 50 18.06 -5.28 11.91
CA SER A 50 17.88 -4.00 12.61
C SER A 50 16.43 -3.81 12.98
N VAL A 51 16.20 -3.20 14.15
CA VAL A 51 14.86 -2.88 14.64
C VAL A 51 14.70 -1.37 14.62
N LEU A 52 14.34 -0.80 13.47
CA LEU A 52 14.26 0.67 13.28
C LEU A 52 13.45 1.40 14.37
N THR A 53 12.49 0.72 14.98
CA THR A 53 11.58 1.22 16.00
C THR A 53 12.18 1.39 17.40
N GLU A 54 13.41 0.89 17.65
CA GLU A 54 14.10 1.10 18.94
C GLU A 54 14.80 2.48 18.98
N PRO A 55 14.75 3.20 20.12
CA PRO A 55 15.54 4.42 20.31
C PRO A 55 17.02 4.09 20.11
N HIS A 56 17.67 4.78 19.17
CA HIS A 56 19.01 4.41 18.71
C HIS A 56 19.05 2.96 18.19
N SER A 57 18.35 2.67 17.08
CA SER A 57 18.27 1.36 16.40
C SER A 57 19.21 1.14 15.20
N ILE A 58 19.73 2.21 14.59
CA ILE A 58 20.92 2.09 13.72
C ILE A 58 22.16 1.48 14.46
N PRO A 59 22.34 1.59 15.79
CA PRO A 59 23.26 0.81 16.62
C PRO A 59 23.06 -0.71 16.69
N THR A 60 21.93 -1.32 16.28
CA THR A 60 21.86 -2.81 16.20
C THR A 60 22.63 -3.35 14.99
N ILE A 61 22.95 -2.49 14.04
CA ILE A 61 23.94 -2.74 12.99
C ILE A 61 25.32 -2.50 13.62
N THR A 62 26.29 -3.37 13.36
CA THR A 62 27.65 -3.22 13.91
C THR A 62 28.18 -1.80 13.66
N HIS A 63 28.97 -1.25 14.59
CA HIS A 63 29.51 0.11 14.45
C HIS A 63 30.22 0.32 13.10
N VAL A 64 30.92 -0.72 12.62
CA VAL A 64 31.56 -0.76 11.30
C VAL A 64 30.54 -0.59 10.17
N ASN A 65 29.49 -1.41 10.15
CA ASN A 65 28.46 -1.33 9.11
C ASN A 65 27.72 0.01 9.16
N ARG A 66 27.47 0.58 10.35
CA ARG A 66 26.88 1.92 10.47
C ARG A 66 27.76 3.00 9.85
N LEU A 67 29.06 2.99 10.12
CA LEU A 67 30.01 3.94 9.53
C LEU A 67 30.07 3.78 8.01
N GLN A 68 30.11 2.55 7.52
CA GLN A 68 30.13 2.24 6.09
C GLN A 68 28.85 2.69 5.39
N ILE A 69 27.68 2.40 5.95
CA ILE A 69 26.39 2.86 5.41
C ILE A 69 26.39 4.38 5.36
N ARG A 70 26.72 5.06 6.47
CA ARG A 70 26.72 6.53 6.52
C ARG A 70 27.70 7.15 5.53
N SER A 71 28.86 6.52 5.28
CA SER A 71 29.86 7.05 4.34
C SER A 71 29.55 6.79 2.87
N THR A 72 28.66 5.84 2.54
CA THR A 72 28.43 5.39 1.16
C THR A 72 27.00 5.56 0.67
N VAL A 73 26.00 5.60 1.56
CA VAL A 73 24.58 5.58 1.18
C VAL A 73 24.21 6.85 0.38
N SER A 74 23.62 6.63 -0.78
CA SER A 74 23.12 7.69 -1.66
C SER A 74 21.59 7.82 -1.61
N HIS A 75 20.90 6.71 -1.34
CA HIS A 75 19.45 6.63 -1.29
C HIS A 75 19.00 5.77 -0.10
N VAL A 76 17.94 6.21 0.57
CA VAL A 76 17.24 5.45 1.60
C VAL A 76 15.81 5.22 1.09
N VAL A 77 15.44 3.96 0.87
CA VAL A 77 14.08 3.60 0.44
C VAL A 77 13.35 2.94 1.61
N HIS A 78 12.38 3.65 2.18
CA HIS A 78 11.65 3.18 3.35
C HIS A 78 10.27 2.63 2.95
N LEU A 79 10.19 1.31 2.83
CA LEU A 79 8.97 0.56 2.48
C LEU A 79 8.31 -0.10 3.70
N GLY A 80 9.09 -0.41 4.73
CA GLY A 80 8.63 -1.14 5.90
C GLY A 80 7.75 -0.28 6.80
N TRP A 81 6.53 -0.74 7.09
CA TRP A 81 5.62 -0.09 8.03
C TRP A 81 4.71 -1.14 8.65
N ASN A 82 4.30 -0.95 9.91
CA ASN A 82 3.22 -1.74 10.48
C ASN A 82 1.88 -1.39 9.80
N ILE A 83 1.23 -2.32 9.11
CA ILE A 83 -0.07 -2.06 8.47
C ILE A 83 -1.17 -2.61 9.38
N ASN A 84 -1.53 -1.84 10.41
CA ASN A 84 -2.60 -2.19 11.34
C ASN A 84 -3.63 -1.05 11.46
N ARG A 85 -4.81 -1.23 10.87
CA ARG A 85 -5.85 -0.19 10.84
C ARG A 85 -6.76 -0.19 12.08
N THR A 86 -6.56 -1.10 13.02
CA THR A 86 -7.44 -1.25 14.20
C THR A 86 -6.83 -0.68 15.48
N VAL A 87 -5.58 -0.21 15.44
CA VAL A 87 -4.87 0.36 16.59
C VAL A 87 -4.80 1.88 16.49
N PRO A 88 -4.77 2.60 17.62
CA PRO A 88 -4.69 4.06 17.63
C PRO A 88 -3.31 4.56 17.16
N LEU A 89 -3.23 5.84 16.76
CA LEU A 89 -1.99 6.49 16.31
C LEU A 89 -0.82 6.30 17.27
N LYS A 90 -1.05 6.34 18.59
CA LYS A 90 -0.01 6.18 19.61
C LYS A 90 0.78 4.87 19.44
N THR A 91 0.15 3.80 18.95
CA THR A 91 0.83 2.52 18.70
C THR A 91 1.89 2.61 17.60
N PHE A 92 1.82 3.62 16.73
CA PHE A 92 2.76 3.88 15.64
C PHE A 92 3.91 4.82 16.01
N GLU A 93 3.98 5.31 17.24
CA GLU A 93 5.11 6.14 17.70
C GLU A 93 6.48 5.49 17.40
N PRO A 94 6.69 4.17 17.61
CA PRO A 94 7.94 3.54 17.24
C PRO A 94 8.22 3.54 15.73
N ASP A 95 7.20 3.36 14.87
CA ASP A 95 7.36 3.44 13.41
C ASP A 95 7.78 4.86 12.96
N VAL A 96 7.15 5.89 13.54
CA VAL A 96 7.49 7.31 13.29
C VAL A 96 8.91 7.65 13.75
N CYS A 97 9.31 7.16 14.93
CA CYS A 97 10.68 7.27 15.42
C CYS A 97 11.69 6.58 14.50
N GLY A 98 11.33 5.43 13.94
CA GLY A 98 12.16 4.73 12.95
C GLY A 98 12.36 5.55 11.68
N LEU A 99 11.31 6.19 11.16
CA LEU A 99 11.45 7.13 10.04
C LEU A 99 12.34 8.32 10.42
N ARG A 100 12.19 8.88 11.63
CA ARG A 100 13.05 9.97 12.09
C ARG A 100 14.54 9.56 12.08
N ALA A 101 14.85 8.37 12.56
CA ALA A 101 16.21 7.86 12.54
C ALA A 101 16.77 7.70 11.11
N LEU A 102 15.92 7.30 10.15
CA LEU A 102 16.29 7.23 8.74
C LEU A 102 16.49 8.61 8.11
N ILE A 103 15.72 9.61 8.52
CA ILE A 103 15.94 11.01 8.13
C ILE A 103 17.31 11.48 8.64
N ASP A 104 17.65 11.19 9.90
CA ASP A 104 18.96 11.57 10.47
C ASP A 104 20.12 10.86 9.74
N LEU A 105 19.97 9.57 9.43
CA LEU A 105 20.93 8.83 8.62
C LEU A 105 21.13 9.48 7.25
N ALA A 106 20.03 9.78 6.55
CA ALA A 106 20.07 10.35 5.22
C ALA A 106 20.64 11.78 5.23
N ALA A 107 20.27 12.61 6.20
CA ALA A 107 20.80 13.96 6.38
C ALA A 107 22.31 13.99 6.67
N THR A 108 22.83 12.98 7.38
CA THR A 108 24.24 12.88 7.76
C THR A 108 25.05 11.93 6.87
N ALA A 109 24.42 11.34 5.85
CA ALA A 109 25.08 10.49 4.89
C ALA A 109 26.02 11.32 4.01
N ARG A 110 27.22 10.78 3.75
CA ARG A 110 28.30 11.35 2.92
C ARG A 110 28.58 12.81 3.24
N ILE A 111 29.74 13.11 3.81
CA ILE A 111 30.11 14.47 4.24
C ILE A 111 29.75 15.52 3.16
N GLY A 112 28.84 16.44 3.50
CA GLY A 112 28.37 17.52 2.62
C GLY A 112 27.40 17.12 1.50
N LYS A 113 26.94 15.86 1.43
CA LYS A 113 26.06 15.34 0.38
C LYS A 113 25.00 14.38 0.96
N PRO A 114 23.92 14.90 1.58
CA PRO A 114 22.83 14.08 2.11
C PRO A 114 22.34 13.02 1.12
N ALA A 115 21.94 11.86 1.64
CA ALA A 115 21.24 10.85 0.85
C ALA A 115 19.79 11.29 0.59
N ARG A 116 19.25 10.87 -0.56
CA ARG A 116 17.85 11.08 -0.88
C ARG A 116 16.99 10.03 -0.19
N LEU A 117 15.85 10.44 0.37
CA LEU A 117 14.92 9.51 1.03
C LEU A 117 13.66 9.32 0.18
N VAL A 118 13.31 8.07 -0.13
CA VAL A 118 12.02 7.73 -0.77
C VAL A 118 11.15 6.99 0.23
N TYR A 119 9.99 7.55 0.56
CA TYR A 119 9.08 7.02 1.57
C TYR A 119 7.82 6.46 0.93
N ALA A 120 7.50 5.20 1.23
CA ALA A 120 6.22 4.60 0.85
C ALA A 120 5.12 5.03 1.83
N SER A 121 4.37 6.07 1.44
CA SER A 121 3.10 6.44 2.05
C SER A 121 1.92 5.68 1.41
N SER A 122 0.68 6.05 1.73
CA SER A 122 -0.51 5.36 1.27
C SER A 122 -1.64 6.32 0.92
N VAL A 123 -2.45 5.97 -0.09
CA VAL A 123 -3.74 6.62 -0.35
C VAL A 123 -4.72 6.51 0.83
N ALA A 124 -4.46 5.63 1.81
CA ALA A 124 -5.28 5.52 3.01
C ALA A 124 -5.37 6.83 3.81
N ILE A 125 -4.42 7.76 3.63
CA ILE A 125 -4.45 9.08 4.28
C ILE A 125 -5.66 9.93 3.90
N PHE A 126 -6.40 9.58 2.84
CA PHE A 126 -7.61 10.28 2.45
C PHE A 126 -8.81 9.64 3.16
N ARG A 127 -9.44 10.40 4.04
CA ARG A 127 -10.60 10.03 4.88
C ARG A 127 -11.71 9.32 4.11
N ARG A 128 -12.36 8.35 4.77
CA ARG A 128 -13.38 7.46 4.18
C ARG A 128 -14.70 7.32 4.94
N GLU A 129 -14.88 7.89 6.12
CA GLU A 129 -16.05 7.50 6.94
C GLU A 129 -17.36 8.12 6.39
N PHE A 130 -18.27 7.27 5.90
CA PHE A 130 -19.59 7.62 5.36
C PHE A 130 -20.77 7.05 6.20
N SER A 131 -20.59 6.67 7.48
CA SER A 131 -21.63 5.97 8.28
C SER A 131 -22.47 6.84 9.25
N ASP A 132 -23.72 6.41 9.46
CA ASP A 132 -24.95 7.14 9.81
C ASP A 132 -25.02 8.10 11.02
N ALA A 133 -24.27 7.92 12.11
CA ALA A 133 -24.45 8.79 13.29
C ALA A 133 -23.74 10.16 13.14
N VAL A 134 -22.80 10.25 12.21
CA VAL A 134 -22.03 11.47 11.88
C VAL A 134 -22.52 12.06 10.53
N LEU A 135 -23.53 11.41 9.89
CA LEU A 135 -24.05 11.73 8.55
C LEU A 135 -24.80 13.07 8.41
N ARG A 136 -24.98 13.85 9.48
CA ARG A 136 -25.59 15.19 9.38
C ARG A 136 -24.67 16.36 9.72
N SER A 137 -23.50 16.12 10.32
CA SER A 137 -22.58 17.21 10.70
C SER A 137 -21.19 17.13 10.08
N CYS A 138 -20.78 16.00 9.46
CA CYS A 138 -19.44 15.88 8.84
C CYS A 138 -19.41 15.81 7.31
N PHE A 139 -20.56 15.92 6.63
CA PHE A 139 -20.63 15.77 5.16
C PHE A 139 -20.46 17.08 4.38
N SER A 140 -19.94 18.12 5.03
CA SER A 140 -19.38 19.28 4.34
C SER A 140 -18.02 18.98 3.68
N GLU A 141 -17.21 18.04 4.20
CA GLU A 141 -15.75 18.15 4.00
C GLU A 141 -15.06 16.98 3.26
N LEU A 142 -15.32 16.89 1.96
CA LEU A 142 -14.22 16.82 0.98
C LEU A 142 -13.71 18.26 0.70
N GLU A 143 -13.63 19.10 1.72
CA GLU A 143 -13.38 20.55 1.64
C GLU A 143 -11.99 20.87 1.07
N TYR A 144 -11.07 19.91 1.16
CA TYR A 144 -9.73 19.99 0.59
C TYR A 144 -9.66 19.62 -0.89
N VAL A 145 -10.67 18.94 -1.43
CA VAL A 145 -10.82 18.76 -2.88
C VAL A 145 -11.68 19.93 -3.36
N LEU A 146 -10.99 21.03 -3.67
CA LEU A 146 -11.58 22.29 -4.13
C LEU A 146 -12.60 22.07 -5.25
N ASP A 147 -12.38 21.05 -6.09
CA ASP A 147 -13.30 20.61 -7.12
C ASP A 147 -13.63 19.11 -6.97
N LYS A 148 -14.83 18.82 -6.47
CA LYS A 148 -15.37 17.45 -6.32
C LYS A 148 -15.59 16.72 -7.67
N ARG A 149 -15.08 17.24 -8.78
CA ARG A 149 -15.03 16.65 -10.12
C ARG A 149 -13.62 16.38 -10.62
N SER A 150 -12.59 16.83 -9.90
CA SER A 150 -11.18 16.69 -10.31
C SER A 150 -10.41 15.67 -9.45
N PRO A 151 -9.42 14.96 -10.01
CA PRO A 151 -8.51 14.11 -9.26
C PRO A 151 -7.73 14.88 -8.18
N ILE A 152 -7.40 14.22 -7.07
CA ILE A 152 -6.54 14.81 -6.03
C ILE A 152 -5.11 14.95 -6.55
N ALA A 153 -4.54 16.15 -6.44
CA ALA A 153 -3.20 16.46 -6.94
C ALA A 153 -2.06 15.84 -6.12
N GLU A 154 -0.91 15.67 -6.78
CA GLU A 154 0.35 15.23 -6.18
C GLU A 154 1.06 16.38 -5.45
N SER A 155 0.50 16.78 -4.31
CA SER A 155 0.98 17.87 -3.46
C SER A 155 1.02 17.52 -1.98
N ALA A 156 1.78 18.31 -1.22
CA ALA A 156 1.80 18.32 0.23
C ALA A 156 0.40 18.56 0.81
N LEU A 157 0.11 17.91 1.94
CA LEU A 157 -1.19 18.01 2.63
C LEU A 157 -0.97 18.43 4.07
N LEU A 158 -1.17 19.72 4.36
CA LEU A 158 -0.85 20.31 5.66
C LEU A 158 -1.94 20.13 6.72
N ASN A 159 -3.18 19.87 6.29
CA ASN A 159 -4.31 19.71 7.21
C ASN A 159 -4.39 18.27 7.73
N PRO A 160 -4.23 18.01 9.05
CA PRO A 160 -4.33 16.66 9.62
C PRO A 160 -5.71 16.02 9.43
N ASN A 161 -6.78 16.82 9.32
CA ASN A 161 -8.16 16.34 9.20
C ASN A 161 -8.37 15.43 7.99
N ILE A 162 -7.47 15.48 7.00
CA ILE A 162 -7.50 14.59 5.84
C ILE A 162 -7.38 13.11 6.22
N SER A 163 -6.67 12.81 7.31
CA SER A 163 -6.24 11.46 7.68
C SER A 163 -6.98 10.85 8.87
N LEU A 164 -7.79 11.67 9.58
CA LEU A 164 -8.55 11.27 10.76
C LEU A 164 -9.53 10.15 10.43
N SER A 165 -9.17 8.92 10.80
CA SER A 165 -9.97 7.71 10.57
C SER A 165 -9.47 6.54 11.41
N SER A 166 -8.16 6.27 11.40
CA SER A 166 -7.54 5.24 12.23
C SER A 166 -6.04 5.51 12.39
N GLY A 167 -5.37 4.81 13.31
CA GLY A 167 -3.96 5.06 13.60
C GLY A 167 -3.02 4.88 12.41
N TYR A 168 -3.30 3.95 11.49
CA TYR A 168 -2.47 3.72 10.31
C TYR A 168 -2.42 4.95 9.36
N PRO A 169 -3.53 5.45 8.79
CA PRO A 169 -3.51 6.63 7.93
C PRO A 169 -3.02 7.88 8.65
N GLU A 170 -3.36 8.06 9.94
CA GLU A 170 -2.82 9.14 10.76
C GLU A 170 -1.28 9.06 10.87
N SER A 171 -0.73 7.86 11.09
CA SER A 171 0.72 7.66 11.19
C SER A 171 1.45 7.95 9.88
N LYS A 172 0.81 7.61 8.74
CA LYS A 172 1.33 7.92 7.40
C LYS A 172 1.34 9.42 7.16
N TRP A 173 0.27 10.13 7.51
CA TRP A 173 0.23 11.59 7.38
C TRP A 173 1.26 12.30 8.27
N VAL A 174 1.41 11.88 9.55
CA VAL A 174 2.45 12.40 10.45
C VAL A 174 3.85 12.21 9.85
N SER A 175 4.09 11.06 9.22
CA SER A 175 5.34 10.75 8.55
C SER A 175 5.61 11.62 7.32
N GLU A 176 4.58 11.89 6.51
CA GLU A 176 4.69 12.85 5.39
C GLU A 176 5.08 14.25 5.90
N ARG A 177 4.42 14.72 6.97
CA ARG A 177 4.76 16.02 7.59
C ARG A 177 6.16 16.07 8.16
N LEU A 178 6.65 14.96 8.75
CA LEU A 178 8.02 14.90 9.25
C LEU A 178 9.06 15.05 8.13
N LEU A 179 8.81 14.44 6.96
CA LEU A 179 9.67 14.58 5.78
C LEU A 179 9.63 15.99 5.20
N GLU A 180 8.45 16.59 5.12
CA GLU A 180 8.28 17.98 4.66
C GLU A 180 9.06 18.96 5.56
N LEU A 181 8.95 18.81 6.88
CA LEU A 181 9.71 19.61 7.84
C LEU A 181 11.22 19.36 7.76
N ALA A 182 11.65 18.13 7.47
CA ALA A 182 13.06 17.82 7.29
C ALA A 182 13.64 18.49 6.02
N MET A 183 12.89 18.48 4.92
CA MET A 183 13.28 19.17 3.68
C MET A 183 13.35 20.69 3.86
N GLU A 184 12.47 21.27 4.68
CA GLU A 184 12.49 22.69 5.00
C GLU A 184 13.69 23.07 5.88
N LYS A 185 14.01 22.26 6.90
CA LYS A 185 14.96 22.62 7.95
C LYS A 185 16.39 22.17 7.72
N ILE A 186 16.63 21.16 6.88
CA ILE A 186 17.95 20.55 6.70
C ILE A 186 18.49 20.88 5.30
N PRO A 187 19.52 21.74 5.19
CA PRO A 187 20.09 22.10 3.89
C PRO A 187 20.54 20.88 3.08
N GLY A 188 20.08 20.80 1.84
CA GLY A 188 20.44 19.72 0.90
C GLY A 188 19.74 18.37 1.16
N PHE A 189 19.00 18.21 2.26
CA PHE A 189 18.15 17.04 2.44
C PHE A 189 17.01 17.06 1.43
N SER A 190 16.72 15.91 0.83
CA SER A 190 15.62 15.78 -0.13
C SER A 190 14.92 14.45 0.03
N ALA A 191 13.60 14.48 -0.12
CA ALA A 191 12.78 13.29 -0.05
C ALA A 191 11.67 13.29 -1.11
N THR A 192 11.19 12.09 -1.45
CA THR A 192 9.94 11.88 -2.18
C THR A 192 9.03 10.99 -1.33
N THR A 193 7.86 11.51 -1.01
CA THR A 193 6.73 10.73 -0.51
C THR A 193 6.00 10.12 -1.69
N VAL A 194 5.92 8.79 -1.73
CA VAL A 194 5.15 8.06 -2.73
C VAL A 194 3.90 7.50 -2.07
N ARG A 195 2.73 8.08 -2.35
CA ARG A 195 1.44 7.59 -1.86
C ARG A 195 1.02 6.41 -2.73
N ILE A 196 1.29 5.21 -2.23
CA ILE A 196 0.93 3.98 -2.94
C ILE A 196 -0.58 3.76 -2.82
N HIS A 197 -1.22 3.52 -3.96
CA HIS A 197 -2.62 3.14 -4.02
C HIS A 197 -2.78 1.65 -3.69
N GLN A 198 -3.48 0.89 -4.52
CA GLN A 198 -3.72 -0.53 -4.31
C GLN A 198 -2.68 -1.30 -5.11
N LEU A 199 -1.89 -2.10 -4.40
CA LEU A 199 -1.03 -3.09 -5.03
C LEU A 199 -1.79 -4.40 -5.20
N THR A 200 -1.53 -5.12 -6.29
CA THR A 200 -2.06 -6.48 -6.51
C THR A 200 -0.94 -7.52 -6.46
N GLY A 201 -1.27 -8.78 -6.71
CA GLY A 201 -0.27 -9.85 -6.82
C GLY A 201 0.75 -9.56 -7.91
N GLY A 202 2.02 -9.89 -7.64
CA GLY A 202 3.12 -9.72 -8.58
C GLY A 202 3.25 -10.88 -9.58
N LEU A 203 4.48 -11.33 -9.83
CA LEU A 203 4.85 -12.33 -10.86
C LEU A 203 3.94 -13.57 -10.93
N ASN A 204 3.61 -14.17 -9.78
CA ASN A 204 2.76 -15.36 -9.68
C ASN A 204 1.35 -15.07 -9.14
N GLY A 205 0.96 -13.80 -9.04
CA GLY A 205 -0.33 -13.42 -8.47
C GLY A 205 -0.40 -13.45 -6.94
N ALA A 206 0.75 -13.54 -6.23
CA ALA A 206 0.81 -13.55 -4.77
C ALA A 206 0.23 -12.28 -4.12
N TRP A 207 -1.07 -12.30 -3.84
CA TRP A 207 -1.80 -11.23 -3.17
C TRP A 207 -2.32 -11.70 -1.82
N LYS A 208 -1.98 -10.96 -0.75
CA LYS A 208 -2.31 -11.26 0.64
C LYS A 208 -3.83 -11.44 0.85
N SER A 209 -4.24 -12.66 1.17
CA SER A 209 -5.63 -13.10 1.38
C SER A 209 -6.45 -12.30 2.41
N THR A 210 -5.79 -11.67 3.38
CA THR A 210 -6.45 -10.87 4.42
C THR A 210 -6.74 -9.43 4.00
N GLU A 211 -6.34 -9.01 2.80
CA GLU A 211 -6.69 -7.70 2.27
C GLU A 211 -8.15 -7.65 1.79
N TRP A 212 -8.73 -6.46 1.74
CA TRP A 212 -10.15 -6.25 1.47
C TRP A 212 -10.62 -6.87 0.14
N PHE A 213 -9.84 -6.79 -0.94
CA PHE A 213 -10.28 -7.33 -2.21
C PHE A 213 -10.21 -8.87 -2.26
N PRO A 214 -9.07 -9.52 -1.91
CA PRO A 214 -9.03 -10.98 -1.77
C PRO A 214 -10.11 -11.53 -0.82
N ALA A 215 -10.39 -10.80 0.27
CA ALA A 215 -11.44 -11.15 1.22
C ALA A 215 -12.85 -11.07 0.61
N MET A 216 -13.13 -10.05 -0.22
CA MET A 216 -14.36 -9.95 -1.00
C MET A 216 -14.50 -11.13 -1.96
N VAL A 217 -13.41 -11.56 -2.62
CA VAL A 217 -13.40 -12.72 -3.52
C VAL A 217 -13.78 -13.99 -2.77
N SER A 218 -13.13 -14.30 -1.64
CA SER A 218 -13.45 -15.51 -0.87
C SER A 218 -14.87 -15.49 -0.29
N ALA A 219 -15.33 -14.33 0.19
CA ALA A 219 -16.68 -14.20 0.71
C ALA A 219 -17.74 -14.41 -0.39
N SER A 220 -17.49 -13.92 -1.60
CA SER A 220 -18.42 -14.04 -2.73
C SER A 220 -18.73 -15.48 -3.10
N VAL A 221 -17.78 -16.41 -2.90
CA VAL A 221 -18.02 -17.85 -3.09
C VAL A 221 -19.07 -18.37 -2.12
N VAL A 222 -19.00 -17.95 -0.85
CA VAL A 222 -19.98 -18.35 0.17
C VAL A 222 -21.33 -17.66 -0.05
N LEU A 223 -21.32 -16.41 -0.50
CA LEU A 223 -22.53 -15.64 -0.76
C LEU A 223 -23.24 -16.01 -2.08
N GLY A 224 -22.59 -16.78 -2.96
CA GLY A 224 -23.12 -17.13 -4.29
C GLY A 224 -23.24 -15.95 -5.26
N CYS A 225 -22.63 -14.80 -4.92
CA CYS A 225 -22.66 -13.60 -5.74
C CYS A 225 -21.41 -12.73 -5.56
N PHE A 226 -20.98 -12.06 -6.64
CA PHE A 226 -19.85 -11.13 -6.68
C PHE A 226 -20.33 -9.71 -7.00
N PRO A 227 -19.75 -8.65 -6.40
CA PRO A 227 -20.23 -7.29 -6.59
C PRO A 227 -19.81 -6.70 -7.93
N THR A 228 -20.76 -6.10 -8.64
CA THR A 228 -20.58 -5.23 -9.81
C THR A 228 -20.62 -3.77 -9.41
N GLY A 229 -20.18 -2.89 -10.30
CA GLY A 229 -20.34 -1.45 -10.12
C GLY A 229 -19.80 -0.63 -11.28
N ASN A 230 -19.95 0.68 -11.16
CA ASN A 230 -19.82 1.61 -12.29
C ASN A 230 -18.52 2.41 -12.28
N ASP A 231 -17.69 2.24 -11.25
CA ASP A 231 -16.41 2.95 -11.17
C ASP A 231 -15.31 2.19 -11.90
N SER A 232 -14.14 2.81 -12.05
CA SER A 232 -12.97 2.13 -12.58
C SER A 232 -12.05 1.61 -11.47
N VAL A 233 -11.28 0.57 -11.79
CA VAL A 233 -10.14 0.07 -11.00
C VAL A 233 -8.83 0.41 -11.71
N SER A 234 -7.75 0.55 -10.94
CA SER A 234 -6.42 0.88 -11.49
C SER A 234 -5.36 0.54 -10.46
N TRP A 235 -5.36 -0.74 -10.15
CA TRP A 235 -4.47 -1.34 -9.18
C TRP A 235 -3.18 -1.77 -9.89
N LEU A 236 -2.06 -1.64 -9.20
CA LEU A 236 -0.74 -1.83 -9.80
C LEU A 236 -0.13 -3.15 -9.30
N PRO A 237 0.30 -4.06 -10.19
CA PRO A 237 1.04 -5.26 -9.78
C PRO A 237 2.29 -4.90 -8.95
N ALA A 238 2.58 -5.70 -7.91
CA ALA A 238 3.65 -5.35 -6.96
C ALA A 238 5.05 -5.32 -7.59
N ASP A 239 5.32 -6.16 -8.58
CA ASP A 239 6.56 -6.20 -9.36
C ASP A 239 6.71 -4.98 -10.29
N VAL A 240 5.60 -4.56 -10.91
CA VAL A 240 5.54 -3.30 -11.67
C VAL A 240 5.77 -2.10 -10.75
N ALA A 241 5.11 -2.07 -9.59
CA ALA A 241 5.30 -1.03 -8.59
C ALA A 241 6.76 -0.97 -8.10
N ALA A 242 7.40 -2.12 -7.88
CA ALA A 242 8.81 -2.17 -7.51
C ALA A 242 9.71 -1.58 -8.59
N THR A 243 9.40 -1.82 -9.87
CA THR A 243 10.14 -1.24 -11.01
C THR A 243 9.91 0.26 -11.11
N ALA A 244 8.66 0.73 -11.02
CA ALA A 244 8.34 2.16 -11.02
C ALA A 244 9.01 2.91 -9.85
N MET A 245 9.11 2.29 -8.68
CA MET A 245 9.84 2.85 -7.53
C MET A 245 11.34 3.03 -7.82
N LEU A 246 11.95 2.21 -8.68
CA LEU A 246 13.34 2.40 -9.11
C LEU A 246 13.50 3.62 -10.02
N ASP A 247 12.53 3.88 -10.90
CA ASP A 247 12.54 5.05 -11.78
C ASP A 247 12.44 6.35 -10.98
N ILE A 248 11.60 6.32 -9.95
CA ILE A 248 11.31 7.45 -9.06
C ILE A 248 12.48 7.77 -8.12
N LEU A 249 13.50 6.92 -7.99
CA LEU A 249 14.60 7.11 -7.04
C LEU A 249 15.24 8.50 -7.13
N ASN A 250 15.40 9.03 -8.35
CA ASN A 250 16.00 10.34 -8.61
C ASN A 250 14.98 11.44 -8.95
N CYS A 251 13.69 11.17 -8.82
CA CYS A 251 12.63 12.16 -9.03
C CYS A 251 12.88 13.38 -8.14
N ARG A 252 12.52 14.59 -8.55
CA ARG A 252 12.68 15.81 -7.72
C ARG A 252 11.41 16.22 -7.00
N ASP A 253 10.26 15.74 -7.45
CA ASP A 253 8.98 16.00 -6.80
C ASP A 253 8.95 15.42 -5.39
N SER A 254 8.38 16.20 -4.47
CA SER A 254 8.26 15.85 -3.06
C SER A 254 7.13 14.85 -2.78
N VAL A 255 6.10 14.83 -3.63
CA VAL A 255 4.92 13.97 -3.49
C VAL A 255 4.57 13.38 -4.84
N LEU A 256 4.36 12.06 -4.87
CA LEU A 256 3.88 11.30 -6.03
C LEU A 256 2.75 10.36 -5.62
N HIS A 257 1.85 10.04 -6.54
CA HIS A 257 0.82 9.02 -6.34
C HIS A 257 1.13 7.80 -7.23
N LEU A 258 1.32 6.63 -6.62
CA LEU A 258 1.66 5.40 -7.34
C LEU A 258 0.42 4.51 -7.52
N ARG A 259 -0.08 4.44 -8.75
CA ARG A 259 -1.23 3.61 -9.18
C ARG A 259 -1.11 3.27 -10.67
N HIS A 260 -1.98 2.37 -11.15
CA HIS A 260 -2.00 2.02 -12.56
C HIS A 260 -2.46 3.22 -13.42
N PRO A 261 -1.72 3.55 -14.50
CA PRO A 261 -1.99 4.71 -15.36
C PRO A 261 -3.23 4.52 -16.24
N MET A 262 -3.51 3.27 -16.64
CA MET A 262 -4.66 2.91 -17.46
C MET A 262 -5.74 2.30 -16.57
N PRO A 263 -6.88 2.96 -16.30
CA PRO A 263 -7.98 2.36 -15.56
C PRO A 263 -8.85 1.45 -16.45
N ILE A 264 -9.42 0.38 -15.88
CA ILE A 264 -10.48 -0.44 -16.52
C ILE A 264 -11.78 -0.28 -15.75
N ALA A 265 -12.91 -0.59 -16.36
CA ALA A 265 -14.17 -0.60 -15.63
C ALA A 265 -14.14 -1.69 -14.55
N TRP A 266 -14.75 -1.44 -13.39
CA TRP A 266 -14.88 -2.45 -12.33
C TRP A 266 -15.47 -3.76 -12.86
N ASN A 267 -16.45 -3.66 -13.75
CA ASN A 267 -17.11 -4.82 -14.34
C ASN A 267 -16.22 -5.64 -15.29
N ASP A 268 -15.21 -5.02 -15.91
CA ASP A 268 -14.21 -5.74 -16.73
C ASP A 268 -13.36 -6.68 -15.86
N MET A 269 -13.26 -6.40 -14.56
CA MET A 269 -12.65 -7.28 -13.56
C MET A 269 -13.67 -8.20 -12.89
N ALA A 270 -14.82 -7.65 -12.49
CA ALA A 270 -15.79 -8.36 -11.66
C ALA A 270 -16.50 -9.50 -12.40
N ILE A 271 -16.84 -9.31 -13.68
CA ILE A 271 -17.55 -10.33 -14.46
C ILE A 271 -16.66 -11.55 -14.72
N PRO A 272 -15.40 -11.41 -15.21
CA PRO A 272 -14.51 -12.56 -15.36
C PRO A 272 -14.22 -13.28 -14.05
N LEU A 273 -14.05 -12.56 -12.93
CA LEU A 273 -13.85 -13.20 -11.63
C LEU A 273 -15.10 -13.95 -11.16
N ALA A 274 -16.30 -13.40 -11.34
CA ALA A 274 -17.54 -14.11 -11.01
C ALA A 274 -17.67 -15.42 -11.80
N GLN A 275 -17.29 -15.41 -13.09
CA GLN A 275 -17.26 -16.62 -13.93
C GLN A 275 -16.23 -17.64 -13.43
N LEU A 276 -15.02 -17.22 -13.05
CA LEU A 276 -13.99 -18.10 -12.49
C LEU A 276 -14.42 -18.73 -11.16
N LEU A 277 -15.21 -18.01 -10.36
CA LEU A 277 -15.72 -18.45 -9.06
C LEU A 277 -17.02 -19.27 -9.17
N ASP A 278 -17.62 -19.36 -10.36
CA ASP A 278 -18.95 -19.96 -10.59
C ASP A 278 -20.06 -19.34 -9.72
N VAL A 279 -20.10 -17.99 -9.67
CA VAL A 279 -21.11 -17.23 -8.93
C VAL A 279 -21.82 -16.20 -9.79
N THR A 280 -23.01 -15.79 -9.34
CA THR A 280 -23.76 -14.70 -10.00
C THR A 280 -23.13 -13.33 -9.73
N THR A 281 -23.58 -12.29 -10.43
CA THR A 281 -23.19 -10.91 -10.14
C THR A 281 -24.38 -10.12 -9.60
N VAL A 282 -24.14 -9.25 -8.61
CA VAL A 282 -25.13 -8.32 -8.07
C VAL A 282 -24.53 -6.92 -7.89
N PRO A 283 -25.31 -5.84 -7.81
CA PRO A 283 -24.79 -4.52 -7.45
C PRO A 283 -24.05 -4.53 -6.10
N PHE A 284 -22.98 -3.74 -5.96
CA PHE A 284 -22.20 -3.67 -4.71
C PHE A 284 -23.03 -3.47 -3.42
N PRO A 285 -24.06 -2.61 -3.37
CA PRO A 285 -24.90 -2.47 -2.16
C PRO A 285 -25.65 -3.76 -1.79
N GLU A 286 -26.10 -4.52 -2.79
CA GLU A 286 -26.79 -5.80 -2.56
C GLU A 286 -25.83 -6.87 -2.05
N TRP A 287 -24.62 -6.94 -2.62
CA TRP A 287 -23.56 -7.82 -2.13
C TRP A 287 -23.20 -7.51 -0.67
N LEU A 288 -23.04 -6.22 -0.33
CA LEU A 288 -22.75 -5.79 1.03
C LEU A 288 -23.88 -6.19 1.99
N ALA A 289 -25.14 -6.02 1.59
CA ALA A 289 -26.29 -6.46 2.39
C ALA A 289 -26.30 -7.98 2.64
N CYS A 290 -25.88 -8.79 1.67
CA CYS A 290 -25.68 -10.23 1.87
C CYS A 290 -24.57 -10.51 2.89
N LEU A 291 -23.42 -9.85 2.78
CA LEU A 291 -22.32 -10.01 3.73
C LEU A 291 -22.71 -9.59 5.15
N GLU A 292 -23.43 -8.48 5.31
CA GLU A 292 -23.92 -8.00 6.61
C GLU A 292 -24.93 -8.95 7.26
N ARG A 293 -25.74 -9.64 6.45
CA ARG A 293 -26.65 -10.68 6.95
C ARG A 293 -25.87 -11.85 7.54
N GLU A 294 -24.82 -12.31 6.85
CA GLU A 294 -23.92 -13.35 7.37
C GLU A 294 -23.18 -12.88 8.64
N TRP A 295 -22.73 -11.61 8.67
CA TRP A 295 -22.08 -11.02 9.85
C TRP A 295 -23.01 -10.99 11.06
N LYS A 296 -24.29 -10.62 10.88
CA LYS A 296 -25.29 -10.63 11.97
C LYS A 296 -25.68 -12.03 12.44
N ALA A 297 -25.55 -13.04 11.58
CA ALA A 297 -25.84 -14.44 11.91
C ALA A 297 -24.69 -15.14 12.66
N GLN A 298 -23.59 -14.44 12.94
CA GLN A 298 -22.50 -14.98 13.76
C GLN A 298 -23.02 -15.43 15.13
N GLY A 299 -22.62 -16.63 15.54
CA GLY A 299 -23.06 -17.24 16.80
C GLY A 299 -24.36 -18.04 16.70
N VAL A 300 -25.11 -17.93 15.60
CA VAL A 300 -26.26 -18.81 15.31
C VAL A 300 -25.83 -20.06 14.56
N ARG A 301 -24.84 -19.94 13.66
CA ARG A 301 -24.27 -21.03 12.87
C ARG A 301 -22.75 -20.91 12.74
N PRO A 302 -22.03 -22.01 12.45
CA PRO A 302 -20.61 -21.95 12.16
C PRO A 302 -20.32 -20.98 11.00
N VAL A 303 -19.34 -20.10 11.20
CA VAL A 303 -18.91 -19.15 10.17
C VAL A 303 -17.97 -19.87 9.21
N SER A 304 -18.27 -19.78 7.91
CA SER A 304 -17.35 -20.26 6.87
C SER A 304 -15.99 -19.56 6.99
N PRO A 305 -14.86 -20.30 6.92
CA PRO A 305 -13.52 -19.69 7.00
C PRO A 305 -13.31 -18.61 5.92
N TYR A 306 -13.96 -18.76 4.76
CA TYR A 306 -13.90 -17.81 3.64
C TYR A 306 -14.57 -16.46 3.90
N LEU A 307 -15.39 -16.34 4.96
CA LEU A 307 -16.00 -15.08 5.38
C LEU A 307 -15.13 -14.29 6.38
N VAL A 308 -14.23 -14.97 7.12
CA VAL A 308 -13.52 -14.38 8.27
C VAL A 308 -12.71 -13.14 7.90
N SER A 309 -12.03 -13.16 6.74
CA SER A 309 -11.28 -11.99 6.28
C SER A 309 -12.21 -10.84 5.87
N ALA A 310 -13.32 -11.13 5.18
CA ALA A 310 -14.24 -10.09 4.70
C ALA A 310 -14.91 -9.37 5.85
N PHE A 311 -15.28 -10.15 6.86
CA PHE A 311 -15.73 -9.74 8.17
C PHE A 311 -14.76 -8.79 8.89
N ARG A 312 -13.46 -9.13 8.94
CA ARG A 312 -12.42 -8.25 9.50
C ARG A 312 -12.27 -6.94 8.71
N THR A 313 -12.55 -6.97 7.41
CA THR A 313 -12.48 -5.79 6.53
C THR A 313 -13.84 -5.13 6.27
N MET A 314 -14.89 -5.50 7.02
CA MET A 314 -16.26 -5.01 6.80
C MET A 314 -16.34 -3.48 6.77
N HIS A 315 -15.62 -2.83 7.70
CA HIS A 315 -15.53 -1.37 7.79
C HIS A 315 -15.09 -0.71 6.46
N ILE A 316 -14.28 -1.38 5.64
CA ILE A 316 -13.83 -0.86 4.34
C ILE A 316 -14.99 -0.83 3.35
N TYR A 317 -15.82 -1.87 3.33
CA TYR A 317 -16.97 -1.95 2.43
C TYR A 317 -18.08 -0.97 2.85
N GLN A 318 -18.32 -0.86 4.16
CA GLN A 318 -19.27 0.09 4.73
C GLN A 318 -18.85 1.56 4.56
N SER A 319 -17.55 1.79 4.37
CA SER A 319 -16.98 3.11 4.06
C SER A 319 -16.94 3.42 2.56
N ALA A 320 -17.63 2.65 1.72
CA ALA A 320 -17.75 2.97 0.30
C ALA A 320 -18.65 4.19 0.11
N CYS A 321 -18.21 5.13 -0.75
CA CYS A 321 -18.99 6.32 -1.09
C CYS A 321 -20.34 5.94 -1.74
N PRO A 322 -21.48 6.35 -1.17
CA PRO A 322 -22.79 5.98 -1.70
C PRO A 322 -23.03 6.49 -3.13
N PRO A 323 -23.83 5.80 -3.96
CA PRO A 323 -24.11 6.19 -5.34
C PRO A 323 -24.64 7.62 -5.50
N GLU A 324 -25.48 8.07 -4.57
CA GLU A 324 -26.12 9.38 -4.54
C GLU A 324 -25.21 10.50 -4.02
N HIS A 325 -24.03 10.17 -3.49
CA HIS A 325 -23.15 11.15 -2.88
C HIS A 325 -22.49 12.03 -3.96
N PRO A 326 -22.40 13.37 -3.80
CA PRO A 326 -21.84 14.27 -4.81
C PRO A 326 -20.40 13.98 -5.23
N ALA A 327 -19.61 13.36 -4.34
CA ALA A 327 -18.22 12.97 -4.63
C ALA A 327 -18.11 11.67 -5.45
N ARG A 328 -19.21 10.99 -5.77
CA ARG A 328 -19.18 9.72 -6.50
C ARG A 328 -18.40 9.81 -7.81
N GLY A 329 -18.50 10.94 -8.53
CA GLY A 329 -17.80 11.19 -9.78
C GLY A 329 -16.26 11.26 -9.67
N ILE A 330 -15.72 11.39 -8.46
CA ILE A 330 -14.28 11.37 -8.18
C ILE A 330 -13.87 10.19 -7.30
N THR A 331 -14.67 9.12 -7.29
CA THR A 331 -14.32 7.88 -6.60
C THR A 331 -13.95 6.77 -7.58
N LYS A 332 -13.29 5.74 -7.04
CA LYS A 332 -12.75 4.59 -7.75
C LYS A 332 -13.01 3.34 -6.93
N SER A 333 -12.99 2.18 -7.58
CA SER A 333 -13.19 0.88 -6.93
C SER A 333 -14.49 0.82 -6.12
N ASN A 334 -15.62 1.16 -6.73
CA ASN A 334 -16.95 1.22 -6.13
C ASN A 334 -17.08 2.16 -4.93
N GLY A 335 -16.46 3.33 -4.99
CA GLY A 335 -16.54 4.33 -3.92
C GLY A 335 -15.55 4.12 -2.79
N ILE A 336 -14.69 3.10 -2.87
CA ILE A 336 -13.76 2.74 -1.78
C ILE A 336 -12.53 3.67 -1.75
N PHE A 337 -12.11 4.21 -2.90
CA PHE A 337 -10.93 5.07 -3.02
C PHE A 337 -11.26 6.38 -3.73
N PRO A 338 -10.61 7.49 -3.38
CA PRO A 338 -10.68 8.71 -4.18
C PRO A 338 -9.88 8.56 -5.48
N MET A 339 -10.22 9.38 -6.47
CA MET A 339 -9.46 9.53 -7.69
C MET A 339 -8.23 10.42 -7.46
N LEU A 340 -7.08 9.96 -7.94
CA LEU A 340 -5.77 10.60 -7.76
C LEU A 340 -5.20 11.00 -9.12
N SER A 341 -4.61 12.19 -9.22
CA SER A 341 -3.73 12.55 -10.34
C SER A 341 -2.41 11.80 -10.19
N ILE A 342 -1.78 11.49 -11.32
CA ILE A 342 -0.50 10.78 -11.41
C ILE A 342 0.43 11.43 -12.43
N ASP A 343 0.19 12.69 -12.77
CA ASP A 343 0.90 13.37 -13.86
C ASP A 343 2.40 13.43 -13.59
N LYS A 344 2.80 13.68 -12.33
CA LYS A 344 4.19 13.68 -11.89
C LYS A 344 4.74 12.26 -11.80
N ALA A 345 3.96 11.30 -11.30
CA ALA A 345 4.39 9.91 -11.23
C ALA A 345 4.66 9.32 -12.63
N ILE A 346 3.77 9.58 -13.60
CA ILE A 346 3.97 9.22 -15.01
C ILE A 346 5.22 9.91 -15.55
N SER A 347 5.38 11.21 -15.32
CA SER A 347 6.56 11.96 -15.78
C SER A 347 7.87 11.41 -15.18
N ALA A 348 7.82 10.85 -13.97
CA ALA A 348 8.97 10.32 -13.25
C ALA A 348 9.27 8.83 -13.51
N SER A 349 8.39 8.08 -14.18
CA SER A 349 8.54 6.64 -14.37
C SER A 349 8.23 6.20 -15.79
N TRP A 350 9.26 5.70 -16.49
CA TRP A 350 9.09 5.06 -17.80
C TRP A 350 8.28 3.77 -17.68
N THR A 351 8.35 3.08 -16.54
CA THR A 351 7.48 1.93 -16.24
C THR A 351 5.99 2.31 -16.30
N LEU A 352 5.61 3.48 -15.76
CA LEU A 352 4.23 3.97 -15.80
C LEU A 352 3.84 4.59 -17.16
N GLN A 353 4.81 4.85 -18.04
CA GLN A 353 4.54 5.34 -19.40
C GLN A 353 4.33 4.20 -20.39
N ASP A 354 4.61 2.94 -20.01
CA ASP A 354 4.47 1.79 -20.90
C ASP A 354 2.99 1.58 -21.29
N PRO A 355 2.62 1.74 -22.58
CA PRO A 355 1.26 1.52 -23.04
C PRO A 355 0.86 0.04 -23.01
N GLN A 356 1.82 -0.88 -22.86
CA GLN A 356 1.58 -2.31 -22.72
C GLN A 356 1.58 -2.75 -21.25
N LEU A 357 1.62 -1.80 -20.31
CA LEU A 357 1.62 -2.12 -18.90
C LEU A 357 0.40 -2.97 -18.54
N ARG A 358 0.67 -4.18 -18.07
CA ARG A 358 -0.36 -5.16 -17.77
C ARG A 358 -1.13 -4.70 -16.55
N GLN A 359 -2.42 -4.56 -16.74
CA GLN A 359 -3.33 -4.24 -15.66
C GLN A 359 -3.80 -5.49 -14.90
N ASP A 360 -3.89 -6.60 -15.62
CA ASP A 360 -4.67 -7.74 -15.20
C ASP A 360 -3.88 -9.05 -15.30
N ASP A 361 -3.97 -9.84 -14.23
CA ASP A 361 -3.97 -11.28 -14.37
C ASP A 361 -4.84 -11.90 -13.28
N PHE A 362 -6.16 -11.70 -13.43
CA PHE A 362 -7.18 -12.24 -12.52
C PHE A 362 -7.02 -13.75 -12.34
N VAL A 363 -6.63 -14.44 -13.41
CA VAL A 363 -6.35 -15.88 -13.42
C VAL A 363 -5.15 -16.20 -12.52
N ARG A 364 -4.05 -15.44 -12.58
CA ARG A 364 -2.93 -15.60 -11.64
C ARG A 364 -3.36 -15.37 -10.18
N TRP A 365 -4.16 -14.34 -9.89
CA TRP A 365 -4.63 -14.10 -8.52
C TRP A 365 -5.51 -15.24 -8.03
N PHE A 366 -6.47 -15.67 -8.86
CA PHE A 366 -7.35 -16.79 -8.58
C PHE A 366 -6.56 -18.08 -8.33
N ASN A 367 -5.63 -18.43 -9.23
CA ASN A 367 -4.77 -19.61 -9.09
C ASN A 367 -3.91 -19.55 -7.83
N TYR A 368 -3.35 -18.38 -7.51
CA TYR A 368 -2.60 -18.21 -6.26
C TYR A 368 -3.49 -18.40 -5.03
N TRP A 369 -4.68 -17.81 -5.00
CA TRP A 369 -5.60 -17.96 -3.87
C TRP A 369 -6.11 -19.38 -3.69
N ARG A 370 -6.31 -20.16 -4.75
CA ARG A 370 -6.55 -21.61 -4.64
C ARG A 370 -5.34 -22.34 -4.07
N HIS A 371 -4.14 -22.03 -4.57
CA HIS A 371 -2.90 -22.66 -4.13
C HIS A 371 -2.61 -22.47 -2.63
N VAL A 372 -3.06 -21.35 -2.04
CA VAL A 372 -2.90 -21.06 -0.60
C VAL A 372 -4.17 -21.31 0.21
N ASP A 373 -5.10 -22.11 -0.32
CA ASP A 373 -6.37 -22.52 0.32
C ASP A 373 -7.28 -21.35 0.75
N HIS A 374 -7.11 -20.18 0.14
CA HIS A 374 -7.96 -19.00 0.36
C HIS A 374 -9.26 -19.07 -0.46
N LEU A 375 -9.28 -19.89 -1.51
CA LEU A 375 -10.47 -20.25 -2.27
C LEU A 375 -10.64 -21.77 -2.27
N PRO A 376 -11.87 -22.29 -2.39
CA PRO A 376 -12.10 -23.73 -2.50
C PRO A 376 -11.55 -24.30 -3.82
N ASN A 377 -11.18 -25.59 -3.76
CA ASN A 377 -10.75 -26.42 -4.91
C ASN A 377 -11.91 -26.93 -5.76
#